data_AF-A0A1R0WYX5-F1
#
_entry.id   AF-A0A1R0WYX5-F1
#
_cell.length_a   1.000
_cell.length_b   1.000
_cell.length_c   1.000
_cell.angle_alpha   90.00
_cell.angle_beta   90.00
_cell.angle_gamma   90.00
#
_symmetry.space_group_name_H-M   'P 1'
#
loop_
_entity.id
_entity.type
_entity.pdbx_description
1 polymer ?
#
loop_
_entity_poly.entity_id
_entity_poly.type
_entity_poly.pdbx_seq_one_letter_code
_entity_poly.pdbx_strand_id
1 'polypeptide(L)'
;MSELEQGRYLSPRGPLGLMNRVYKYVLPEVRECLHFWRQDANGIPDPELRKQALASIETKEFHCIGGGIYAAGNLSMKHILIPLIVAYQTISDYLDNLCDRSTSLDPADFRLLHQSMLDAIDPNAEPGNYYALRSEQNDGGYLYRLVRKCQEMISLLPGYSAAAAEIRELAVLYTDLQVYKHIRPELRETALKEWWEEQGSRAPHLQWNEFSAATGSTLGVFMLFLSACDPKLNQASAASIRAAYFPHVCGLHIMLDYLIDQEEDRAGGDLNFCNYYDDTDTMLSRIAAMVEWARKDVRNLPESSMHRMVIEGLLALYLSDPKVSEQREVRSVSKSLMKGSPLTRLFFFANSRWIRKRFL
;
A
#
# COMPACT_ATOMS: atom_id res chain seq x y z
N MET A 1 20.52 -34.75 -2.71
CA MET A 1 19.77 -33.85 -3.62
C MET A 1 20.37 -32.46 -3.45
N SER A 2 20.99 -31.94 -4.50
CA SER A 2 21.84 -30.74 -4.43
C SER A 2 21.03 -29.48 -4.10
N GLU A 3 21.66 -28.49 -3.46
CA GLU A 3 21.12 -27.16 -3.15
C GLU A 3 20.45 -26.44 -4.35
N LEU A 4 20.74 -26.87 -5.59
CA LEU A 4 20.07 -26.43 -6.82
C LEU A 4 18.59 -26.87 -6.97
N GLU A 5 18.10 -27.84 -6.19
CA GLU A 5 16.69 -28.28 -6.26
C GLU A 5 15.76 -27.53 -5.29
N GLN A 6 16.30 -26.74 -4.35
CA GLN A 6 15.48 -25.99 -3.38
C GLN A 6 14.84 -24.72 -3.96
N GLY A 7 15.32 -24.22 -5.11
CA GLY A 7 14.81 -23.00 -5.75
C GLY A 7 13.48 -23.14 -6.50
N ARG A 8 12.87 -24.33 -6.56
CA ARG A 8 11.70 -24.60 -7.43
C ARG A 8 10.32 -24.46 -6.78
N TYR A 9 10.21 -24.09 -5.48
CA TYR A 9 8.91 -23.95 -4.80
C TYR A 9 8.80 -22.80 -3.79
N LEU A 10 9.28 -21.61 -4.15
CA LEU A 10 9.11 -20.43 -3.29
C LEU A 10 7.67 -19.90 -3.34
N SER A 11 7.08 -19.73 -4.52
CA SER A 11 5.72 -19.18 -4.66
C SER A 11 4.56 -20.16 -4.42
N PRO A 12 3.40 -19.69 -3.91
CA PRO A 12 2.24 -20.53 -3.64
C PRO A 12 1.64 -21.14 -4.93
N ARG A 13 1.30 -22.44 -4.87
CA ARG A 13 0.63 -23.14 -5.98
C ARG A 13 -0.86 -22.80 -6.04
N GLY A 14 -1.17 -21.62 -6.59
CA GLY A 14 -2.53 -21.16 -6.81
C GLY A 14 -3.27 -20.67 -5.56
N PRO A 15 -4.57 -20.34 -5.68
CA PRO A 15 -5.32 -19.59 -4.68
C PRO A 15 -5.45 -20.30 -3.33
N LEU A 16 -5.68 -21.63 -3.34
CA LEU A 16 -5.76 -22.44 -2.12
C LEU A 16 -4.42 -22.47 -1.38
N GLY A 17 -3.32 -22.64 -2.12
CA GLY A 17 -1.97 -22.63 -1.56
C GLY A 17 -1.65 -21.28 -0.94
N LEU A 18 -2.00 -20.18 -1.62
CA LEU A 18 -1.82 -18.82 -1.10
C LEU A 18 -2.59 -18.63 0.21
N MET A 19 -3.90 -18.91 0.23
CA MET A 19 -4.71 -18.69 1.41
C MET A 19 -4.30 -19.58 2.59
N ASN A 20 -3.90 -20.83 2.35
CA ASN A 20 -3.35 -21.69 3.41
C ASN A 20 -2.10 -21.06 4.05
N ARG A 21 -1.20 -20.50 3.25
CA ARG A 21 -0.02 -19.79 3.76
C ARG A 21 -0.42 -18.53 4.54
N VAL A 22 -1.37 -17.77 4.02
CA VAL A 22 -1.88 -16.55 4.66
C VAL A 22 -2.45 -16.86 6.04
N TYR A 23 -3.40 -17.82 6.13
CA TYR A 23 -4.04 -18.16 7.40
C TYR A 23 -3.08 -18.76 8.43
N LYS A 24 -2.18 -19.63 7.98
CA LYS A 24 -1.31 -20.39 8.90
C LYS A 24 -0.08 -19.62 9.35
N TYR A 25 0.47 -18.77 8.50
CA TYR A 25 1.79 -18.17 8.74
C TYR A 25 1.78 -16.64 8.70
N VAL A 26 1.00 -16.01 7.82
CA VAL A 26 1.04 -14.54 7.66
C VAL A 26 0.16 -13.83 8.67
N LEU A 27 -1.14 -14.15 8.73
CA LEU A 27 -2.08 -13.44 9.61
C LEU A 27 -1.67 -13.46 11.09
N PRO A 28 -1.21 -14.59 11.66
CA PRO A 28 -0.79 -14.60 13.06
C PRO A 28 0.41 -13.67 13.31
N GLU A 29 1.43 -13.69 12.46
CA GLU A 29 2.62 -12.83 12.61
C GLU A 29 2.32 -11.36 12.36
N VAL A 30 1.47 -11.02 11.39
CA VAL A 30 1.03 -9.64 11.16
C VAL A 30 0.34 -9.09 12.41
N ARG A 31 -0.56 -9.87 13.01
CA ARG A 31 -1.28 -9.47 14.23
C ARG A 31 -0.36 -9.35 15.43
N GLU A 32 0.63 -10.22 15.56
CA GLU A 32 1.64 -10.11 16.61
C GLU A 32 2.44 -8.80 16.46
N CYS A 33 2.87 -8.47 15.24
CA CYS A 33 3.55 -7.21 14.96
C CYS A 33 2.65 -5.99 15.26
N LEU A 34 1.39 -6.00 14.82
CA LEU A 34 0.44 -4.93 15.10
C LEU A 34 0.12 -4.81 16.59
N HIS A 35 0.03 -5.93 17.31
CA HIS A 35 -0.16 -5.92 18.75
C HIS A 35 1.02 -5.25 19.46
N PHE A 36 2.24 -5.59 19.06
CA PHE A 36 3.44 -4.94 19.55
C PHE A 36 3.41 -3.42 19.29
N TRP A 37 3.13 -3.00 18.05
CA TRP A 37 3.06 -1.57 17.72
C TRP A 37 1.92 -0.85 18.41
N ARG A 38 0.79 -1.51 18.68
CA ARG A 38 -0.30 -0.95 19.49
C ARG A 38 0.13 -0.74 20.94
N GLN A 39 0.86 -1.68 21.53
CA GLN A 39 1.41 -1.51 22.88
C GLN A 39 2.42 -0.36 22.94
N ASP A 40 3.31 -0.27 21.94
CA ASP A 40 4.28 0.81 21.84
C ASP A 40 3.60 2.18 21.66
N ALA A 41 2.57 2.26 20.81
CA ALA A 41 1.76 3.45 20.60
C ALA A 41 1.03 3.91 21.88
N ASN A 42 0.58 3.00 22.75
CA ASN A 42 -0.02 3.37 24.04
C ASN A 42 0.97 4.12 24.95
N GLY A 43 2.27 3.91 24.76
CA GLY A 43 3.34 4.60 25.49
C GLY A 43 3.65 6.02 24.97
N ILE A 44 3.05 6.45 23.86
CA ILE A 44 3.27 7.80 23.30
C ILE A 44 2.81 8.86 24.33
N PRO A 45 3.68 9.79 24.76
CA PRO A 45 3.33 10.81 25.75
C PRO A 45 2.29 11.82 25.25
N ASP A 46 2.49 12.36 24.04
CA ASP A 46 1.60 13.34 23.45
C ASP A 46 0.21 12.73 23.18
N PRO A 47 -0.87 13.31 23.70
CA PRO A 47 -2.21 12.71 23.61
C PRO A 47 -2.74 12.66 22.18
N GLU A 48 -2.40 13.63 21.32
CA GLU A 48 -2.89 13.66 19.95
C GLU A 48 -2.10 12.67 19.08
N LEU A 49 -0.76 12.65 19.19
CA LEU A 49 0.06 11.65 18.49
C LEU A 49 -0.34 10.22 18.89
N ARG A 50 -0.59 9.98 20.19
CA ARG A 50 -1.06 8.69 20.70
C ARG A 50 -2.39 8.30 20.08
N LYS A 51 -3.36 9.22 20.09
CA LYS A 51 -4.70 9.00 19.53
C LYS A 51 -4.60 8.63 18.05
N GLN A 52 -3.81 9.37 17.26
CA GLN A 52 -3.71 9.13 15.83
C GLN A 52 -2.99 7.81 15.50
N ALA A 53 -1.94 7.45 16.25
CA ALA A 53 -1.25 6.16 16.10
C ALA A 53 -2.13 4.96 16.46
N LEU A 54 -2.91 5.06 17.55
CA LEU A 54 -3.84 3.99 17.92
C LEU A 54 -4.99 3.88 16.93
N ALA A 55 -5.54 5.01 16.49
CA ALA A 55 -6.61 5.05 15.50
C ALA A 55 -6.15 4.44 14.16
N SER A 56 -4.94 4.75 13.68
CA SER A 56 -4.44 4.18 12.42
C SER A 56 -4.32 2.66 12.51
N ILE A 57 -3.83 2.11 13.61
CA ILE A 57 -3.74 0.66 13.81
C ILE A 57 -5.14 0.03 13.89
N GLU A 58 -6.10 0.67 14.57
CA GLU A 58 -7.45 0.13 14.76
C GLU A 58 -8.26 0.11 13.46
N THR A 59 -8.21 1.20 12.68
CA THR A 59 -9.06 1.36 11.50
C THR A 59 -8.40 0.85 10.22
N LYS A 60 -7.06 0.76 10.17
CA LYS A 60 -6.29 0.41 8.96
C LYS A 60 -5.51 -0.91 9.07
N GLU A 61 -5.80 -1.77 10.07
CA GLU A 61 -5.17 -3.11 10.21
C GLU A 61 -5.21 -3.94 8.90
N PHE A 62 -6.25 -3.77 8.09
CA PHE A 62 -6.39 -4.49 6.83
C PHE A 62 -5.29 -4.17 5.80
N HIS A 63 -4.67 -2.99 5.83
CA HIS A 63 -3.53 -2.64 4.96
C HIS A 63 -2.33 -3.53 5.26
N CYS A 64 -2.02 -3.71 6.55
CA CYS A 64 -0.93 -4.59 7.00
C CYS A 64 -1.21 -6.06 6.67
N ILE A 65 -2.47 -6.50 6.83
CA ILE A 65 -2.89 -7.86 6.43
C ILE A 65 -2.73 -8.06 4.91
N GLY A 66 -3.19 -7.10 4.11
CA GLY A 66 -3.08 -7.12 2.65
C GLY A 66 -1.62 -7.12 2.20
N GLY A 67 -0.79 -6.26 2.78
CA GLY A 67 0.65 -6.22 2.55
C GLY A 67 1.35 -7.52 2.94
N GLY A 68 0.97 -8.14 4.06
CA GLY A 68 1.54 -9.40 4.53
C GLY A 68 1.46 -10.55 3.51
N ILE A 69 0.52 -10.49 2.55
CA ILE A 69 0.39 -11.49 1.47
C ILE A 69 1.70 -11.66 0.68
N TYR A 70 2.52 -10.62 0.53
CA TYR A 70 3.81 -10.73 -0.15
C TYR A 70 4.76 -11.69 0.57
N ALA A 71 4.72 -11.77 1.91
CA ALA A 71 5.50 -12.74 2.66
C ALA A 71 5.09 -14.19 2.37
N ALA A 72 3.87 -14.43 1.90
CA ALA A 72 3.45 -15.76 1.44
C ALA A 72 4.18 -16.22 0.17
N GLY A 73 4.80 -15.30 -0.58
CA GLY A 73 5.66 -15.60 -1.73
C GLY A 73 7.01 -16.19 -1.36
N ASN A 74 7.49 -15.96 -0.13
CA ASN A 74 8.75 -16.52 0.37
C ASN A 74 8.67 -16.80 1.89
N LEU A 75 8.10 -17.94 2.26
CA LEU A 75 7.90 -18.29 3.67
C LEU A 75 9.21 -18.45 4.46
N SER A 76 10.33 -18.79 3.82
CA SER A 76 11.63 -18.86 4.52
C SER A 76 12.07 -17.49 5.04
N MET A 77 11.70 -16.41 4.35
CA MET A 77 12.06 -15.03 4.69
C MET A 77 10.91 -14.27 5.35
N LYS A 78 9.81 -14.94 5.73
CA LYS A 78 8.63 -14.27 6.32
C LYS A 78 8.95 -13.49 7.60
N HIS A 79 9.91 -13.98 8.38
CA HIS A 79 10.39 -13.36 9.61
C HIS A 79 11.11 -12.02 9.38
N ILE A 80 11.50 -11.72 8.13
CA ILE A 80 12.03 -10.42 7.70
C ILE A 80 10.94 -9.62 7.00
N LEU A 81 10.22 -10.24 6.06
CA LEU A 81 9.22 -9.56 5.23
C LEU A 81 8.03 -9.03 6.03
N ILE A 82 7.49 -9.80 6.98
CA ILE A 82 6.31 -9.39 7.73
C ILE A 82 6.61 -8.19 8.63
N PRO A 83 7.65 -8.21 9.50
CA PRO A 83 7.98 -7.04 10.32
C PRO A 83 8.30 -5.80 9.48
N LEU A 84 8.98 -5.96 8.34
CA LEU A 84 9.28 -4.86 7.41
C LEU A 84 8.01 -4.24 6.83
N ILE A 85 7.14 -5.06 6.24
CA ILE A 85 5.91 -4.60 5.59
C ILE A 85 4.97 -3.95 6.63
N VAL A 86 4.81 -4.59 7.80
CA VAL A 86 3.96 -4.05 8.86
C VAL A 86 4.50 -2.73 9.38
N ALA A 87 5.80 -2.61 9.66
CA ALA A 87 6.38 -1.35 10.10
C ALA A 87 6.21 -0.24 9.05
N TYR A 88 6.57 -0.49 7.78
CA TYR A 88 6.46 0.51 6.71
C TYR A 88 5.01 0.95 6.48
N GLN A 89 4.06 0.01 6.47
CA GLN A 89 2.64 0.33 6.33
C GLN A 89 2.09 1.06 7.55
N THR A 90 2.56 0.72 8.76
CA THR A 90 2.15 1.42 10.00
C THR A 90 2.63 2.87 9.98
N ILE A 91 3.83 3.16 9.46
CA ILE A 91 4.28 4.53 9.21
C ILE A 91 3.32 5.22 8.25
N SER A 92 3.07 4.64 7.06
CA SER A 92 2.13 5.18 6.07
C SER A 92 0.78 5.55 6.68
N ASP A 93 0.12 4.62 7.36
CA ASP A 93 -1.22 4.81 7.93
C ASP A 93 -1.25 5.83 9.07
N TYR A 94 -0.19 5.86 9.89
CA TYR A 94 -0.03 6.84 10.96
C TYR A 94 0.18 8.26 10.43
N LEU A 95 1.07 8.43 9.45
CA LEU A 95 1.33 9.74 8.84
C LEU A 95 0.11 10.27 8.08
N ASP A 96 -0.62 9.40 7.39
CA ASP A 96 -1.88 9.76 6.72
C ASP A 96 -2.90 10.32 7.74
N ASN A 97 -3.13 9.63 8.86
CA ASN A 97 -3.96 10.15 9.95
C ASN A 97 -3.46 11.49 10.51
N LEU A 98 -2.14 11.63 10.71
CA LEU A 98 -1.55 12.87 11.19
C LEU A 98 -1.72 14.02 10.21
N CYS A 99 -1.79 13.76 8.90
CA CYS A 99 -1.97 14.80 7.88
C CYS A 99 -3.43 15.15 7.69
N ASP A 100 -4.33 14.16 7.61
CA ASP A 100 -5.79 14.36 7.49
C ASP A 100 -6.39 15.10 8.68
N ARG A 101 -5.86 14.84 9.88
CA ARG A 101 -6.35 15.44 11.14
C ARG A 101 -5.45 16.56 11.63
N SER A 102 -4.49 16.99 10.82
CA SER A 102 -3.54 18.08 11.15
C SER A 102 -4.23 19.44 11.22
N THR A 103 -3.77 20.28 12.13
CA THR A 103 -4.05 21.73 12.14
C THR A 103 -3.01 22.55 11.37
N SER A 104 -1.86 21.95 11.02
CA SER A 104 -0.73 22.64 10.39
C SER A 104 -1.06 23.10 8.97
N LEU A 105 -1.63 22.19 8.15
CA LEU A 105 -1.87 22.39 6.70
C LEU A 105 -0.63 22.89 5.93
N ASP A 106 0.56 22.82 6.54
CA ASP A 106 1.83 23.30 6.00
C ASP A 106 2.52 22.18 5.20
N PRO A 107 2.77 22.37 3.89
CA PRO A 107 3.49 21.39 3.10
C PRO A 107 4.89 21.08 3.63
N ALA A 108 5.57 22.00 4.33
CA ALA A 108 6.90 21.75 4.88
C ALA A 108 6.86 20.75 6.05
N ASP A 109 5.86 20.85 6.91
CA ASP A 109 5.60 19.88 7.99
C ASP A 109 5.28 18.49 7.42
N PHE A 110 4.36 18.41 6.44
CA PHE A 110 4.05 17.14 5.79
C PHE A 110 5.25 16.53 5.07
N ARG A 111 6.09 17.36 4.44
CA ARG A 111 7.33 16.91 3.80
C ARG A 111 8.29 16.33 4.81
N LEU A 112 8.47 17.00 5.95
CA LEU A 112 9.37 16.55 7.01
C LEU A 112 8.87 15.27 7.68
N LEU A 113 7.56 15.14 7.94
CA LEU A 113 6.97 13.89 8.40
C LEU A 113 7.28 12.73 7.46
N HIS A 114 7.04 12.94 6.17
CA HIS A 114 7.20 11.91 5.15
C HIS A 114 8.66 11.60 4.82
N GLN A 115 9.62 12.41 5.28
CA GLN A 115 11.04 12.03 5.27
C GLN A 115 11.26 10.72 6.04
N SER A 116 10.46 10.43 7.08
CA SER A 116 10.54 9.15 7.80
C SER A 116 10.27 7.93 6.91
N MET A 117 9.42 8.05 5.90
CA MET A 117 9.17 6.98 4.92
C MET A 117 10.39 6.77 4.00
N LEU A 118 11.09 7.85 3.65
CA LEU A 118 12.32 7.78 2.84
C LEU A 118 13.49 7.23 3.66
N ASP A 119 13.60 7.62 4.93
CA ASP A 119 14.64 7.12 5.84
C ASP A 119 14.39 5.64 6.20
N ALA A 120 13.12 5.21 6.26
CA ALA A 120 12.75 3.81 6.50
C ALA A 120 13.23 2.86 5.40
N ILE A 121 13.44 3.35 4.18
CA ILE A 121 13.96 2.57 3.05
C ILE A 121 15.46 2.79 2.80
N ASP A 122 16.16 3.54 3.64
CA ASP A 122 17.61 3.67 3.57
C ASP A 122 18.24 3.10 4.84
N PRO A 123 18.90 1.92 4.79
CA PRO A 123 19.50 1.32 5.98
C PRO A 123 20.63 2.16 6.59
N ASN A 124 21.14 3.18 5.88
CA ASN A 124 22.20 4.08 6.36
C ASN A 124 21.68 5.47 6.75
N ALA A 125 20.39 5.76 6.56
CA ALA A 125 19.84 7.05 6.97
C ALA A 125 19.78 7.15 8.50
N GLU A 126 20.21 8.29 9.04
CA GLU A 126 20.11 8.60 10.46
C GLU A 126 18.78 9.33 10.72
N PRO A 127 17.82 8.72 11.46
CA PRO A 127 16.52 9.34 11.66
C PRO A 127 16.61 10.67 12.43
N GLY A 128 15.95 11.69 11.90
CA GLY A 128 15.86 13.02 12.53
C GLY A 128 14.63 13.21 13.42
N ASN A 129 14.42 14.46 13.89
CA ASN A 129 13.14 14.87 14.47
C ASN A 129 12.15 15.20 13.33
N TYR A 130 11.34 14.22 12.94
CA TYR A 130 10.34 14.38 11.87
C TYR A 130 9.19 15.33 12.24
N TYR A 131 9.05 15.68 13.51
CA TYR A 131 7.99 16.57 14.01
C TYR A 131 8.48 18.02 14.22
N ALA A 132 9.68 18.37 13.77
CA ALA A 132 10.30 19.66 14.12
C ALA A 132 9.51 20.90 13.64
N LEU A 133 8.57 20.73 12.71
CA LEU A 133 7.74 21.79 12.14
C LEU A 133 6.30 21.81 12.65
N ARG A 134 5.99 21.07 13.73
CA ARG A 134 4.67 21.06 14.38
C ARG A 134 4.74 21.22 15.91
N SER A 135 3.60 21.45 16.54
CA SER A 135 3.48 21.55 18.00
C SER A 135 3.66 20.21 18.69
N GLU A 136 3.03 19.15 18.18
CA GLU A 136 3.05 17.82 18.77
C GLU A 136 4.31 17.06 18.30
N GLN A 137 5.32 16.98 19.15
CA GLN A 137 6.62 16.35 18.80
C GLN A 137 6.99 15.13 19.64
N ASN A 138 6.41 14.99 20.82
CA ASN A 138 6.83 13.96 21.76
C ASN A 138 6.04 12.66 21.57
N ASP A 139 6.44 11.87 20.58
CA ASP A 139 5.91 10.53 20.32
C ASP A 139 6.57 9.43 21.18
N GLY A 140 7.49 9.79 22.08
CA GLY A 140 8.26 8.82 22.86
C GLY A 140 9.18 7.92 22.02
N GLY A 141 9.53 8.32 20.80
CA GLY A 141 10.36 7.58 19.85
C GLY A 141 9.62 6.52 19.04
N TYR A 142 8.29 6.56 18.97
CA TYR A 142 7.45 5.60 18.25
C TYR A 142 7.80 5.52 16.75
N LEU A 143 7.75 6.65 16.05
CA LEU A 143 8.08 6.75 14.62
C LEU A 143 9.54 6.41 14.37
N TYR A 144 10.45 6.82 15.27
CA TYR A 144 11.84 6.43 15.22
C TYR A 144 12.00 4.90 15.24
N ARG A 145 11.33 4.19 16.18
CA ARG A 145 11.42 2.73 16.28
C ARG A 145 10.84 2.02 15.05
N LEU A 146 9.75 2.55 14.47
CA LEU A 146 9.20 2.05 13.21
C LEU A 146 10.21 2.17 12.05
N VAL A 147 10.82 3.35 11.88
CA VAL A 147 11.86 3.60 10.86
C VAL A 147 13.03 2.65 11.05
N ARG A 148 13.55 2.53 12.29
CA ARG A 148 14.65 1.60 12.61
C ARG A 148 14.29 0.15 12.34
N LYS A 149 13.05 -0.27 12.58
CA LYS A 149 12.61 -1.63 12.26
C LYS A 149 12.65 -1.90 10.76
N CYS A 150 12.24 -0.94 9.93
CA CYS A 150 12.36 -1.05 8.48
C CYS A 150 13.84 -1.18 8.05
N GLN A 151 14.71 -0.29 8.52
CA GLN A 151 16.15 -0.30 8.23
C GLN A 151 16.81 -1.63 8.64
N GLU A 152 16.49 -2.12 9.84
CA GLU A 152 16.98 -3.41 10.36
C GLU A 152 16.59 -4.56 9.42
N MET A 153 15.31 -4.68 9.06
CA MET A 153 14.85 -5.78 8.21
C MET A 153 15.38 -5.66 6.77
N ILE A 154 15.49 -4.44 6.24
CA ILE A 154 16.07 -4.19 4.92
C ILE A 154 17.53 -4.63 4.86
N SER A 155 18.30 -4.40 5.93
CA SER A 155 19.71 -4.82 6.00
C SER A 155 19.89 -6.35 5.88
N LEU A 156 18.83 -7.12 6.12
CA LEU A 156 18.82 -8.58 6.01
C LEU A 156 18.36 -9.09 4.64
N LEU A 157 17.92 -8.21 3.73
CA LEU A 157 17.48 -8.57 2.38
C LEU A 157 18.69 -8.64 1.43
N PRO A 158 19.09 -9.84 0.95
CA PRO A 158 20.34 -10.01 0.23
C PRO A 158 20.39 -9.31 -1.14
N GLY A 159 19.23 -9.11 -1.77
CA GLY A 159 19.08 -8.44 -3.07
C GLY A 159 18.69 -6.96 -2.97
N TYR A 160 18.70 -6.36 -1.77
CA TYR A 160 18.13 -5.02 -1.57
C TYR A 160 18.78 -3.93 -2.42
N SER A 161 20.11 -3.97 -2.56
CA SER A 161 20.87 -2.97 -3.33
C SER A 161 20.41 -2.86 -4.78
N ALA A 162 19.91 -3.95 -5.38
CA ALA A 162 19.36 -3.95 -6.73
C ALA A 162 17.98 -3.30 -6.83
N ALA A 163 17.19 -3.32 -5.74
CA ALA A 163 15.84 -2.77 -5.68
C ALA A 163 15.77 -1.35 -5.11
N ALA A 164 16.79 -0.90 -4.37
CA ALA A 164 16.77 0.33 -3.59
C ALA A 164 16.37 1.58 -4.40
N ALA A 165 16.90 1.73 -5.61
CA ALA A 165 16.55 2.87 -6.48
C ALA A 165 15.07 2.87 -6.87
N GLU A 166 14.53 1.72 -7.28
CA GLU A 166 13.14 1.56 -7.68
C GLU A 166 12.17 1.74 -6.51
N ILE A 167 12.54 1.25 -5.32
CA ILE A 167 11.79 1.46 -4.08
C ILE A 167 11.75 2.95 -3.75
N ARG A 168 12.90 3.64 -3.84
CA ARG A 168 13.01 5.07 -3.57
C ARG A 168 12.17 5.90 -4.53
N GLU A 169 12.13 5.56 -5.82
CA GLU A 169 11.27 6.27 -6.78
C GLU A 169 9.79 6.18 -6.39
N LEU A 170 9.30 4.99 -6.04
CA LEU A 170 7.91 4.81 -5.61
C LEU A 170 7.61 5.54 -4.29
N ALA A 171 8.54 5.47 -3.32
CA ALA A 171 8.40 6.15 -2.05
C ALA A 171 8.37 7.67 -2.23
N VAL A 172 9.22 8.25 -3.09
CA VAL A 172 9.18 9.69 -3.39
C VAL A 172 7.83 10.10 -3.96
N LEU A 173 7.33 9.39 -4.98
CA LEU A 173 6.01 9.67 -5.56
C LEU A 173 4.88 9.58 -4.52
N TYR A 174 4.93 8.58 -3.65
CA TYR A 174 4.01 8.45 -2.53
C TYR A 174 4.09 9.68 -1.61
N THR A 175 5.30 10.04 -1.15
CA THR A 175 5.47 11.18 -0.23
C THR A 175 5.06 12.52 -0.86
N ASP A 176 5.27 12.71 -2.16
CA ASP A 176 4.79 13.88 -2.90
C ASP A 176 3.27 13.97 -2.87
N LEU A 177 2.59 12.87 -3.22
CA LEU A 177 1.13 12.80 -3.13
C LEU A 177 0.65 13.18 -1.73
N GLN A 178 1.23 12.60 -0.68
CA GLN A 178 0.80 12.85 0.69
C GLN A 178 0.98 14.32 1.09
N VAL A 179 1.97 15.03 0.55
CA VAL A 179 2.07 16.47 0.78
C VAL A 179 0.94 17.20 0.06
N TYR A 180 0.80 17.00 -1.25
CA TYR A 180 -0.14 17.78 -2.07
C TYR A 180 -1.61 17.48 -1.77
N LYS A 181 -1.98 16.27 -1.33
CA LYS A 181 -3.36 15.94 -0.98
C LYS A 181 -3.82 16.50 0.38
N HIS A 182 -2.90 16.88 1.27
CA HIS A 182 -3.22 17.30 2.64
C HIS A 182 -3.05 18.80 2.90
N ILE A 183 -2.48 19.58 1.98
CA ILE A 183 -2.46 21.05 2.09
C ILE A 183 -3.88 21.64 2.15
N ARG A 184 -3.98 22.96 2.30
CA ARG A 184 -5.27 23.69 2.28
C ARG A 184 -6.19 23.23 1.12
N PRO A 185 -7.46 22.88 1.37
CA PRO A 185 -8.35 22.29 0.37
C PRO A 185 -8.41 23.01 -0.98
N GLU A 186 -8.44 24.34 -0.96
CA GLU A 186 -8.49 25.22 -2.12
C GLU A 186 -7.21 25.22 -2.98
N LEU A 187 -6.10 24.66 -2.48
CA LEU A 187 -4.82 24.56 -3.19
C LEU A 187 -4.55 23.14 -3.73
N ARG A 188 -5.21 22.11 -3.17
CA ARG A 188 -4.90 20.69 -3.44
C ARG A 188 -4.96 20.35 -4.92
N GLU A 189 -6.06 20.68 -5.59
CA GLU A 189 -6.27 20.32 -7.00
C GLU A 189 -5.25 20.99 -7.93
N THR A 190 -4.98 22.28 -7.74
CA THR A 190 -3.97 23.01 -8.52
C THR A 190 -2.59 22.40 -8.32
N ALA A 191 -2.18 22.17 -7.08
CA ALA A 191 -0.88 21.59 -6.77
C ALA A 191 -0.70 20.17 -7.36
N LEU A 192 -1.75 19.34 -7.30
CA LEU A 192 -1.73 17.99 -7.89
C LEU A 192 -1.66 18.02 -9.42
N LYS A 193 -2.33 18.98 -10.06
CA LYS A 193 -2.27 19.17 -11.53
C LYS A 193 -0.89 19.67 -11.96
N GLU A 194 -0.32 20.66 -11.29
CA GLU A 194 1.04 21.16 -11.56
C GLU A 194 2.08 20.05 -11.38
N TRP A 195 2.00 19.29 -10.29
CA TRP A 195 2.87 18.13 -10.07
C TRP A 195 2.70 17.04 -11.13
N TRP A 196 1.48 16.82 -11.62
CA TRP A 196 1.22 15.91 -12.73
C TRP A 196 1.80 16.41 -14.06
N GLU A 197 1.85 17.71 -14.33
CA GLU A 197 2.53 18.24 -15.51
C GLU A 197 4.02 17.90 -15.51
N GLU A 198 4.65 17.86 -14.33
CA GLU A 198 6.06 17.51 -14.15
C GLU A 198 6.31 15.98 -14.20
N GLN A 199 5.49 15.19 -13.51
CA GLN A 199 5.73 13.75 -13.29
C GLN A 199 4.86 12.83 -14.16
N GLY A 200 3.79 13.35 -14.74
CA GLY A 200 2.77 12.58 -15.47
C GLY A 200 3.26 11.93 -16.75
N SER A 201 4.40 12.38 -17.31
CA SER A 201 5.03 11.73 -18.48
C SER A 201 5.40 10.26 -18.24
N ARG A 202 5.49 9.83 -16.97
CA ARG A 202 5.67 8.43 -16.55
C ARG A 202 4.45 7.55 -16.90
N ALA A 203 3.26 8.13 -17.04
CA ALA A 203 2.02 7.43 -17.37
C ALA A 203 1.08 8.36 -18.17
N PRO A 204 1.43 8.72 -19.42
CA PRO A 204 0.82 9.82 -20.16
C PRO A 204 -0.64 9.57 -20.56
N HIS A 205 -1.12 8.33 -20.48
CA HIS A 205 -2.51 7.95 -20.74
C HIS A 205 -3.41 8.04 -19.50
N LEU A 206 -2.84 8.31 -18.33
CA LEU A 206 -3.58 8.55 -17.08
C LEU A 206 -3.91 10.04 -16.92
N GLN A 207 -5.13 10.31 -16.45
CA GLN A 207 -5.55 11.62 -15.98
C GLN A 207 -4.82 11.98 -14.69
N TRP A 208 -4.79 13.26 -14.31
CA TRP A 208 -4.07 13.73 -13.12
C TRP A 208 -4.54 13.03 -11.82
N ASN A 209 -5.83 12.79 -11.65
CA ASN A 209 -6.42 12.11 -10.49
C ASN A 209 -6.05 10.62 -10.47
N GLU A 210 -5.99 9.99 -11.63
CA GLU A 210 -5.57 8.58 -11.78
C GLU A 210 -4.08 8.38 -11.54
N PHE A 211 -3.26 9.31 -12.03
CA PHE A 211 -1.83 9.35 -11.74
C PHE A 211 -1.60 9.54 -10.24
N SER A 212 -2.29 10.51 -9.63
CA SER A 212 -2.24 10.75 -8.19
C SER A 212 -2.62 9.47 -7.42
N ALA A 213 -3.73 8.82 -7.77
CA ALA A 213 -4.10 7.52 -7.19
C ALA A 213 -2.99 6.46 -7.36
N ALA A 214 -2.39 6.36 -8.54
CA ALA A 214 -1.31 5.39 -8.80
C ALA A 214 -0.07 5.60 -7.93
N THR A 215 0.19 6.82 -7.46
CA THR A 215 1.32 7.11 -6.56
C THR A 215 1.03 6.80 -5.09
N GLY A 216 -0.24 6.63 -4.70
CA GLY A 216 -0.64 6.42 -3.31
C GLY A 216 -0.52 4.98 -2.80
N SER A 217 -0.07 4.03 -3.63
CA SER A 217 0.01 2.61 -3.27
C SER A 217 1.40 2.22 -2.76
N THR A 218 1.43 1.43 -1.68
CA THR A 218 2.64 0.78 -1.16
C THR A 218 2.93 -0.59 -1.80
N LEU A 219 2.06 -1.10 -2.67
CA LEU A 219 2.16 -2.47 -3.20
C LEU A 219 3.40 -2.72 -4.06
N GLY A 220 3.82 -1.72 -4.84
CA GLY A 220 5.04 -1.82 -5.64
C GLY A 220 6.29 -1.95 -4.76
N VAL A 221 6.33 -1.23 -3.64
CA VAL A 221 7.40 -1.33 -2.63
C VAL A 221 7.41 -2.71 -1.99
N PHE A 222 6.25 -3.25 -1.59
CA PHE A 222 6.17 -4.58 -0.99
C PHE A 222 6.59 -5.71 -1.93
N MET A 223 6.25 -5.60 -3.22
CA MET A 223 6.73 -6.55 -4.20
C MET A 223 8.26 -6.48 -4.34
N LEU A 224 8.83 -5.28 -4.37
CA LEU A 224 10.29 -5.11 -4.44
C LEU A 224 10.99 -5.63 -3.17
N PHE A 225 10.41 -5.49 -1.98
CA PHE A 225 10.91 -6.15 -0.77
C PHE A 225 10.91 -7.67 -0.90
N LEU A 226 9.82 -8.27 -1.39
CA LEU A 226 9.75 -9.71 -1.65
C LEU A 226 10.81 -10.15 -2.66
N SER A 227 10.99 -9.41 -3.75
CA SER A 227 12.00 -9.71 -4.77
C SER A 227 13.43 -9.57 -4.25
N ALA A 228 13.68 -8.63 -3.34
CA ALA A 228 14.97 -8.43 -2.69
C ALA A 228 15.36 -9.57 -1.73
N CYS A 229 14.48 -10.54 -1.47
CA CYS A 229 14.86 -11.79 -0.82
C CYS A 229 15.78 -12.66 -1.68
N ASP A 230 15.82 -12.46 -3.01
CA ASP A 230 16.71 -13.21 -3.91
C ASP A 230 18.07 -12.51 -4.03
N PRO A 231 19.19 -13.14 -3.60
CA PRO A 231 20.54 -12.58 -3.79
C PRO A 231 20.91 -12.37 -5.26
N LYS A 232 20.19 -12.97 -6.21
CA LYS A 232 20.41 -12.82 -7.66
C LYS A 232 19.58 -11.71 -8.30
N LEU A 233 18.78 -10.98 -7.51
CA LEU A 233 18.05 -9.83 -8.03
C LEU A 233 19.05 -8.82 -8.63
N ASN A 234 18.77 -8.38 -9.85
CA ASN A 234 19.54 -7.33 -10.52
C ASN A 234 18.65 -6.13 -10.81
N GLN A 235 19.29 -4.99 -11.11
CA GLN A 235 18.61 -3.71 -11.34
C GLN A 235 17.58 -3.77 -12.49
N ALA A 236 17.91 -4.47 -13.59
CA ALA A 236 16.98 -4.59 -14.72
C ALA A 236 15.71 -5.38 -14.36
N SER A 237 15.86 -6.43 -13.55
CA SER A 237 14.73 -7.19 -13.01
C SER A 237 13.91 -6.37 -12.02
N ALA A 238 14.54 -5.61 -11.12
CA ALA A 238 13.85 -4.69 -10.21
C ALA A 238 13.05 -3.63 -10.97
N ALA A 239 13.65 -2.99 -11.98
CA ALA A 239 12.98 -1.99 -12.83
C ALA A 239 11.78 -2.60 -13.59
N SER A 240 11.91 -3.84 -14.06
CA SER A 240 10.82 -4.57 -14.72
C SER A 240 9.66 -4.84 -13.75
N ILE A 241 9.95 -5.14 -12.48
CA ILE A 241 8.94 -5.35 -11.44
C ILE A 241 8.26 -4.03 -11.09
N ARG A 242 9.04 -2.95 -10.91
CA ARG A 242 8.48 -1.61 -10.70
C ARG A 242 7.55 -1.21 -11.85
N ALA A 243 7.96 -1.45 -13.09
CA ALA A 243 7.15 -1.18 -14.29
C ALA A 243 5.86 -1.99 -14.35
N ALA A 244 5.86 -3.19 -13.79
CA ALA A 244 4.68 -4.04 -13.80
C ALA A 244 3.64 -3.63 -12.74
N TYR A 245 4.09 -3.04 -11.64
CA TYR A 245 3.23 -2.61 -10.54
C TYR A 245 2.77 -1.16 -10.70
N PHE A 246 3.68 -0.26 -11.05
CA PHE A 246 3.40 1.14 -11.29
C PHE A 246 3.40 1.43 -12.81
N PRO A 247 2.30 1.98 -13.36
CA PRO A 247 1.24 2.65 -12.60
C PRO A 247 0.01 1.78 -12.29
N HIS A 248 -0.28 0.73 -13.05
CA HIS A 248 -1.65 0.21 -13.11
C HIS A 248 -2.11 -0.63 -11.92
N VAL A 249 -1.25 -1.48 -11.33
CA VAL A 249 -1.62 -2.24 -10.12
C VAL A 249 -1.79 -1.27 -8.94
N CYS A 250 -0.89 -0.29 -8.84
CA CYS A 250 -0.93 0.75 -7.81
C CYS A 250 -2.15 1.65 -7.95
N GLY A 251 -2.46 2.10 -9.18
CA GLY A 251 -3.65 2.92 -9.47
C GLY A 251 -4.93 2.15 -9.21
N LEU A 252 -5.01 0.90 -9.65
CA LEU A 252 -6.17 0.05 -9.36
C LEU A 252 -6.40 -0.10 -7.85
N HIS A 253 -5.33 -0.30 -7.08
CA HIS A 253 -5.43 -0.42 -5.62
C HIS A 253 -6.10 0.80 -5.00
N ILE A 254 -5.58 1.99 -5.29
CA ILE A 254 -6.03 3.23 -4.65
C ILE A 254 -7.38 3.71 -5.21
N MET A 255 -7.65 3.48 -6.50
CA MET A 255 -8.97 3.77 -7.06
C MET A 255 -10.07 2.88 -6.46
N LEU A 256 -9.77 1.63 -6.09
CA LEU A 256 -10.73 0.76 -5.41
C LEU A 256 -10.97 1.20 -3.96
N ASP A 257 -9.94 1.72 -3.29
CA ASP A 257 -9.99 2.27 -1.94
C ASP A 257 -10.90 3.51 -1.91
N TYR A 258 -10.59 4.52 -2.73
CA TYR A 258 -11.44 5.71 -2.89
C TYR A 258 -12.86 5.37 -3.34
N LEU A 259 -13.06 4.31 -4.13
CA LEU A 259 -14.40 3.88 -4.54
C LEU A 259 -15.24 3.39 -3.35
N ILE A 260 -14.66 2.70 -2.36
CA ILE A 260 -15.41 2.22 -1.21
C ILE A 260 -15.62 3.30 -0.15
N ASP A 261 -14.73 4.29 -0.09
CA ASP A 261 -14.73 5.33 0.94
C ASP A 261 -15.46 6.63 0.53
N GLN A 262 -16.12 6.67 -0.63
CA GLN A 262 -16.79 7.89 -1.14
C GLN A 262 -17.72 8.58 -0.15
N GLU A 263 -18.58 7.84 0.56
CA GLU A 263 -19.48 8.45 1.56
C GLU A 263 -18.74 8.91 2.83
N GLU A 264 -17.68 8.20 3.23
CA GLU A 264 -16.84 8.59 4.36
C GLU A 264 -16.07 9.88 4.05
N ASP A 265 -15.42 9.94 2.88
CA ASP A 265 -14.69 11.11 2.42
C ASP A 265 -15.62 12.31 2.24
N ARG A 266 -16.82 12.10 1.69
CA ARG A 266 -17.84 13.15 1.58
C ARG A 266 -18.25 13.69 2.95
N ALA A 267 -18.42 12.81 3.95
CA ALA A 267 -18.77 13.21 5.31
C ALA A 267 -17.61 13.90 6.03
N GLY A 268 -16.37 13.48 5.76
CA GLY A 268 -15.14 14.05 6.32
C GLY A 268 -14.70 15.36 5.64
N GLY A 269 -15.18 15.66 4.43
CA GLY A 269 -14.67 16.75 3.61
C GLY A 269 -13.30 16.44 2.99
N ASP A 270 -12.96 15.15 2.90
CA ASP A 270 -11.69 14.65 2.44
C ASP A 270 -11.67 14.54 0.90
N LEU A 271 -10.47 14.65 0.31
CA LEU A 271 -10.32 14.58 -1.14
C LEU A 271 -10.50 13.13 -1.61
N ASN A 272 -11.39 12.91 -2.58
CA ASN A 272 -11.60 11.60 -3.19
C ASN A 272 -11.41 11.64 -4.72
N PHE A 273 -10.48 10.84 -5.25
CA PHE A 273 -10.13 10.86 -6.68
C PHE A 273 -11.25 10.38 -7.62
N CYS A 274 -12.23 9.63 -7.12
CA CYS A 274 -13.40 9.23 -7.88
C CYS A 274 -14.33 10.40 -8.22
N ASN A 275 -14.28 11.50 -7.46
CA ASN A 275 -15.16 12.66 -7.67
C ASN A 275 -14.73 13.56 -8.85
N TYR A 276 -13.58 13.28 -9.47
CA TYR A 276 -13.02 14.08 -10.57
C TYR A 276 -13.28 13.51 -11.97
N TYR A 277 -14.11 12.47 -12.07
CA TYR A 277 -14.66 12.04 -13.35
C TYR A 277 -15.94 12.80 -13.67
N ASP A 278 -16.20 13.02 -14.96
CA ASP A 278 -17.41 13.70 -15.43
C ASP A 278 -18.70 12.97 -15.03
N ASP A 279 -18.64 11.64 -14.99
CA ASP A 279 -19.76 10.76 -14.66
C ASP A 279 -19.31 9.37 -14.20
N THR A 280 -20.25 8.62 -13.59
CA THR A 280 -20.01 7.27 -13.06
C THR A 280 -19.62 6.26 -14.14
N ASP A 281 -20.18 6.34 -15.36
CA ASP A 281 -19.87 5.40 -16.45
C ASP A 281 -18.45 5.61 -16.99
N THR A 282 -17.98 6.86 -17.01
CA THR A 282 -16.59 7.21 -17.32
C THR A 282 -15.64 6.66 -16.27
N MET A 283 -15.89 6.91 -14.98
CA MET A 283 -15.11 6.34 -13.87
C MET A 283 -15.02 4.81 -13.98
N LEU A 284 -16.15 4.16 -14.23
CA LEU A 284 -16.25 2.71 -14.39
C LEU A 284 -15.39 2.17 -15.53
N SER A 285 -15.48 2.82 -16.68
CA SER A 285 -14.73 2.44 -17.87
C SER A 285 -13.23 2.57 -17.64
N ARG A 286 -12.81 3.61 -16.90
CA ARG A 286 -11.41 3.85 -16.54
C ARG A 286 -10.89 2.84 -15.53
N ILE A 287 -11.63 2.53 -14.46
CA ILE A 287 -11.26 1.47 -13.50
C ILE A 287 -11.18 0.10 -14.20
N ALA A 288 -12.13 -0.22 -15.08
CA ALA A 288 -12.10 -1.46 -15.86
C ALA A 288 -10.87 -1.52 -16.79
N ALA A 289 -10.50 -0.40 -17.42
CA ALA A 289 -9.28 -0.32 -18.21
C ALA A 289 -8.02 -0.53 -17.36
N MET A 290 -7.95 0.05 -16.15
CA MET A 290 -6.84 -0.18 -15.21
C MET A 290 -6.70 -1.65 -14.82
N VAL A 291 -7.80 -2.39 -14.65
CA VAL A 291 -7.75 -3.84 -14.41
C VAL A 291 -7.07 -4.57 -15.58
N GLU A 292 -7.45 -4.25 -16.81
CA GLU A 292 -6.87 -4.89 -17.99
C GLU A 292 -5.41 -4.49 -18.24
N TRP A 293 -5.05 -3.24 -17.96
CA TRP A 293 -3.66 -2.78 -18.02
C TRP A 293 -2.80 -3.45 -16.94
N ALA A 294 -3.25 -3.46 -15.69
CA ALA A 294 -2.56 -4.14 -14.58
C ALA A 294 -2.33 -5.63 -14.90
N ARG A 295 -3.36 -6.30 -15.43
CA ARG A 295 -3.24 -7.70 -15.88
C ARG A 295 -2.21 -7.85 -16.98
N LYS A 296 -2.17 -6.92 -17.96
CA LYS A 296 -1.22 -6.94 -19.08
C LYS A 296 0.21 -6.80 -18.62
N ASP A 297 0.46 -5.87 -17.72
CA ASP A 297 1.79 -5.55 -17.23
C ASP A 297 2.45 -6.73 -16.52
N VAL A 298 1.69 -7.42 -15.66
CA VAL A 298 2.23 -8.54 -14.88
C VAL A 298 2.38 -9.85 -15.68
N ARG A 299 1.88 -9.92 -16.94
CA ARG A 299 1.92 -11.17 -17.72
C ARG A 299 3.33 -11.64 -18.04
N ASN A 300 4.25 -10.70 -18.22
CA ASN A 300 5.61 -10.97 -18.67
C ASN A 300 6.60 -11.14 -17.52
N LEU A 301 6.14 -10.96 -16.27
CA LEU A 301 6.98 -11.19 -15.11
C LEU A 301 7.17 -12.70 -14.85
N PRO A 302 8.35 -13.10 -14.33
CA PRO A 302 8.51 -14.39 -13.68
C PRO A 302 7.43 -14.59 -12.61
N GLU A 303 7.04 -15.85 -12.35
CA GLU A 303 6.04 -16.17 -11.32
C GLU A 303 4.68 -15.41 -11.47
N SER A 304 4.26 -15.15 -12.72
CA SER A 304 3.04 -14.40 -13.06
C SER A 304 1.75 -14.85 -12.36
N SER A 305 1.69 -16.07 -11.84
CA SER A 305 0.56 -16.55 -11.05
C SER A 305 0.38 -15.78 -9.74
N MET A 306 1.46 -15.43 -9.03
CA MET A 306 1.38 -14.65 -7.79
C MET A 306 0.87 -13.24 -8.06
N HIS A 307 1.47 -12.54 -9.03
CA HIS A 307 1.06 -11.19 -9.40
C HIS A 307 -0.41 -11.11 -9.84
N ARG A 308 -0.87 -12.10 -10.62
CA ARG A 308 -2.30 -12.20 -10.98
C ARG A 308 -3.17 -12.44 -9.75
N MET A 309 -2.76 -13.30 -8.82
CA MET A 309 -3.51 -13.52 -7.59
C MET A 309 -3.59 -12.24 -6.73
N VAL A 310 -2.56 -11.41 -6.71
CA VAL A 310 -2.62 -10.09 -6.05
C VAL A 310 -3.71 -9.23 -6.68
N ILE A 311 -3.71 -9.07 -8.02
CA ILE A 311 -4.74 -8.26 -8.71
C ILE A 311 -6.15 -8.79 -8.44
N GLU A 312 -6.37 -10.10 -8.59
CA GLU A 312 -7.69 -10.69 -8.33
C GLU A 312 -8.08 -10.62 -6.84
N GLY A 313 -7.10 -10.70 -5.94
CA GLY A 313 -7.27 -10.56 -4.50
C GLY A 313 -7.68 -9.14 -4.11
N LEU A 314 -7.06 -8.11 -4.68
CA LEU A 314 -7.41 -6.70 -4.47
C LEU A 314 -8.87 -6.44 -4.86
N LEU A 315 -9.25 -6.82 -6.08
CA LEU A 315 -10.62 -6.69 -6.56
C LEU A 315 -11.59 -7.42 -5.63
N ALA A 316 -11.27 -8.64 -5.24
CA ALA A 316 -12.10 -9.41 -4.32
C ALA A 316 -12.21 -8.77 -2.93
N LEU A 317 -11.12 -8.25 -2.38
CA LEU A 317 -11.06 -7.68 -1.04
C LEU A 317 -11.90 -6.39 -0.94
N TYR A 318 -11.66 -5.43 -1.81
CA TYR A 318 -12.34 -4.13 -1.80
C TYR A 318 -13.80 -4.26 -2.22
N LEU A 319 -14.10 -5.00 -3.30
CA LEU A 319 -15.50 -5.15 -3.75
C LEU A 319 -16.38 -5.99 -2.82
N SER A 320 -15.78 -6.68 -1.85
CA SER A 320 -16.49 -7.43 -0.81
C SER A 320 -16.77 -6.64 0.47
N ASP A 321 -16.28 -5.40 0.55
CA ASP A 321 -16.45 -4.53 1.71
C ASP A 321 -17.94 -4.26 2.01
N PRO A 322 -18.39 -4.26 3.29
CA PRO A 322 -19.75 -3.89 3.64
C PRO A 322 -20.22 -2.54 3.07
N LYS A 323 -19.33 -1.54 3.00
CA LYS A 323 -19.61 -0.18 2.47
C LYS A 323 -20.12 -0.22 1.02
N VAL A 324 -19.68 -1.20 0.22
CA VAL A 324 -20.14 -1.41 -1.16
C VAL A 324 -21.65 -1.64 -1.23
N SER A 325 -22.22 -2.33 -0.24
CA SER A 325 -23.65 -2.67 -0.25
C SER A 325 -24.56 -1.51 0.17
N GLU A 326 -23.99 -0.55 0.89
CA GLU A 326 -24.66 0.64 1.43
C GLU A 326 -24.77 1.75 0.37
N GLN A 327 -23.85 1.75 -0.60
CA GLN A 327 -23.74 2.76 -1.65
C GLN A 327 -24.29 2.22 -2.98
N ARG A 328 -25.39 2.80 -3.49
CA ARG A 328 -26.07 2.30 -4.70
C ARG A 328 -25.16 2.31 -5.94
N GLU A 329 -24.37 3.36 -6.12
CA GLU A 329 -23.46 3.54 -7.25
C GLU A 329 -22.30 2.54 -7.18
N VAL A 330 -21.62 2.46 -6.02
CA VAL A 330 -20.55 1.48 -5.76
C VAL A 330 -21.03 0.04 -5.92
N ARG A 331 -22.27 -0.27 -5.53
CA ARG A 331 -22.89 -1.58 -5.78
C ARG A 331 -23.06 -1.89 -7.26
N SER A 332 -23.44 -0.90 -8.07
CA SER A 332 -23.50 -1.04 -9.53
C SER A 332 -22.11 -1.33 -10.10
N VAL A 333 -21.12 -0.59 -9.62
CA VAL A 333 -19.71 -0.74 -10.02
C VAL A 333 -19.18 -2.13 -9.70
N SER A 334 -19.36 -2.57 -8.46
CA SER A 334 -18.96 -3.89 -7.99
C SER A 334 -19.57 -5.00 -8.84
N LYS A 335 -20.87 -4.90 -9.20
CA LYS A 335 -21.52 -5.88 -10.10
C LYS A 335 -20.89 -5.90 -11.50
N SER A 336 -20.56 -4.73 -12.06
CA SER A 336 -19.94 -4.64 -13.37
C SER A 336 -18.55 -5.28 -13.37
N LEU A 337 -17.71 -4.92 -12.40
CA LEU A 337 -16.36 -5.46 -12.25
C LEU A 337 -16.36 -6.96 -11.92
N MET A 338 -17.37 -7.46 -11.19
CA MET A 338 -17.49 -8.89 -10.87
C MET A 338 -18.09 -9.73 -12.00
N LYS A 339 -18.68 -9.13 -13.03
CA LYS A 339 -19.27 -9.87 -14.15
C LYS A 339 -18.20 -10.62 -14.95
N GLY A 340 -18.43 -11.91 -15.20
CA GLY A 340 -17.48 -12.75 -15.95
C GLY A 340 -16.15 -13.00 -15.23
N SER A 341 -16.11 -12.80 -13.91
CA SER A 341 -14.88 -12.96 -13.13
C SER A 341 -14.32 -14.38 -13.17
N PRO A 342 -12.98 -14.54 -13.17
CA PRO A 342 -12.36 -15.85 -13.07
C PRO A 342 -12.69 -16.50 -11.71
N LEU A 343 -12.66 -17.84 -11.67
CA LEU A 343 -12.91 -18.62 -10.44
C LEU A 343 -11.98 -18.18 -9.28
N THR A 344 -10.75 -17.78 -9.59
CA THR A 344 -9.80 -17.23 -8.61
C THR A 344 -10.34 -16.00 -7.89
N ARG A 345 -10.96 -15.06 -8.60
CA ARG A 345 -11.55 -13.86 -7.98
C ARG A 345 -12.77 -14.21 -7.14
N LEU A 346 -13.64 -15.10 -7.63
CA LEU A 346 -14.80 -15.56 -6.87
C LEU A 346 -14.38 -16.27 -5.57
N PHE A 347 -13.33 -17.08 -5.64
CA PHE A 347 -12.74 -17.73 -4.48
C PHE A 347 -12.19 -16.71 -3.47
N PHE A 348 -11.42 -15.72 -3.92
CA PHE A 348 -10.94 -14.67 -3.04
C PHE A 348 -12.09 -13.83 -2.47
N PHE A 349 -13.13 -13.53 -3.25
CA PHE A 349 -14.28 -12.75 -2.78
C PHE A 349 -14.98 -13.46 -1.61
N ALA A 350 -15.20 -14.77 -1.72
CA ALA A 350 -15.75 -15.57 -0.62
C ALA A 350 -14.81 -15.59 0.60
N ASN A 351 -13.49 -15.72 0.39
CA ASN A 351 -12.50 -15.68 1.47
C ASN A 351 -12.44 -14.32 2.17
N SER A 352 -12.46 -13.21 1.43
CA SER A 352 -12.45 -11.86 1.98
C SER A 352 -13.64 -11.62 2.89
N ARG A 353 -14.84 -12.06 2.49
CA ARG A 353 -16.04 -12.01 3.35
C ARG A 353 -15.93 -12.88 4.60
N TRP A 354 -15.19 -14.00 4.54
CA TRP A 354 -14.96 -14.86 5.69
C TRP A 354 -13.95 -14.25 6.66
N ILE A 355 -12.84 -13.71 6.13
CA ILE A 355 -11.83 -12.98 6.91
C ILE A 355 -12.48 -11.84 7.68
N ARG A 356 -13.24 -10.99 6.98
CA ARG A 356 -13.94 -9.84 7.56
C ARG A 356 -15.02 -10.17 8.58
N LYS A 357 -15.47 -11.43 8.67
CA LYS A 357 -16.48 -11.84 9.65
C LYS A 357 -15.89 -12.49 10.89
N ARG A 358 -14.65 -12.97 10.78
CA ARG A 358 -14.05 -13.88 11.77
C ARG A 358 -12.72 -13.35 12.31
N PHE A 359 -12.11 -12.39 11.62
CA PHE A 359 -10.77 -11.88 11.89
C PHE A 359 -10.67 -10.35 11.86
N LEU A 360 -11.58 -9.68 11.16
CA LEU A 360 -11.89 -8.27 11.35
C LEU A 360 -13.31 -8.22 11.92
#